data_AF-A0A450ZTT8-F1
#
_entry.id   AF-A0A450ZTT8-F1
#
_cell.length_a   1.000
_cell.length_b   1.000
_cell.length_c   1.000
_cell.angle_alpha   90.00
_cell.angle_beta   90.00
_cell.angle_gamma   90.00
#
_symmetry.space_group_name_H-M   'P 1'
#
loop_
_entity.id
_entity.type
_entity.pdbx_description
1 polymer ?
#
loop_
_entity_poly.entity_id
_entity_poly.type
_entity_poly.pdbx_seq_one_letter_code
_entity_poly.pdbx_strand_id
1 'polypeptide(L)'
;MPAATQQLTLEEIAEYMRAHMVEWLTEDSLAKPPAVYEIELRERMVRVEEELKHQRELMKQGFDLMGKRLDAMNEENNKRFEAMSQENNRRFEEINRRFEAMSRENNRRFEEINGRFEEVNGRFEEINGRFEEINRRFEAMSQENNRRFEAVERHFESMLQRTDRFMIWSLGTTIGMGSLVIAILKFSL
;
A
#
# COMPACT_ATOMS: atom_id res chain seq x y z
N MET A 1 71.41 -96.72 11.00
CA MET A 1 72.59 -96.36 11.82
C MET A 1 72.18 -95.22 12.74
N PRO A 2 72.53 -95.28 14.04
CA PRO A 2 72.12 -94.25 15.00
C PRO A 2 72.93 -92.97 14.77
N ALA A 3 72.26 -91.83 14.87
CA ALA A 3 72.88 -90.52 14.80
C ALA A 3 73.78 -90.31 16.02
N ALA A 4 75.09 -90.16 15.79
CA ALA A 4 76.03 -89.74 16.82
C ALA A 4 75.88 -88.22 16.99
N THR A 5 75.06 -87.82 17.96
CA THR A 5 74.97 -86.44 18.41
C THR A 5 76.26 -86.10 19.17
N GLN A 6 77.18 -85.42 18.49
CA GLN A 6 78.41 -84.91 19.11
C GLN A 6 78.02 -83.81 20.11
N GLN A 7 78.25 -84.04 21.40
CA GLN A 7 78.00 -83.05 22.45
C GLN A 7 79.04 -81.94 22.30
N LEU A 8 78.63 -80.81 21.71
CA LEU A 8 79.44 -79.60 21.71
C LEU A 8 79.70 -79.14 23.15
N THR A 9 80.94 -78.84 23.47
CA THR A 9 81.31 -78.31 24.78
C THR A 9 80.86 -76.87 24.91
N LEU A 10 80.61 -76.44 26.16
CA LEU A 10 80.15 -75.07 26.43
C LEU A 10 81.19 -74.02 26.02
N GLU A 11 82.48 -74.40 26.01
CA GLU A 11 83.58 -73.55 25.55
C GLU A 11 83.57 -73.36 24.04
N GLU A 12 83.34 -74.42 23.25
CA GLU A 12 83.26 -74.32 21.78
C GLU A 12 82.07 -73.46 21.34
N ILE A 13 80.92 -73.59 22.02
CA ILE A 13 79.75 -72.73 21.75
C ILE A 13 80.05 -71.29 22.13
N ALA A 14 80.70 -71.04 23.27
CA ALA A 14 81.03 -69.69 23.72
C ALA A 14 82.08 -69.02 22.83
N GLU A 15 83.03 -69.78 22.29
CA GLU A 15 84.05 -69.28 21.36
C GLU A 15 83.46 -68.98 19.99
N TYR A 16 82.62 -69.89 19.45
CA TYR A 16 81.89 -69.66 18.21
C TYR A 16 80.96 -68.45 18.30
N MET A 17 80.21 -68.32 19.40
CA MET A 17 79.36 -67.16 19.66
C MET A 17 80.16 -65.87 19.79
N ARG A 18 81.34 -65.87 20.42
CA ARG A 18 82.20 -64.68 20.50
C ARG A 18 82.80 -64.29 19.16
N ALA A 19 83.24 -65.27 18.38
CA ALA A 19 83.82 -65.05 17.06
C ALA A 19 82.80 -64.46 16.08
N HIS A 20 81.55 -64.92 16.13
CA HIS A 20 80.49 -64.47 15.23
C HIS A 20 79.58 -63.38 15.84
N MET A 21 79.77 -63.02 17.12
CA MET A 21 78.93 -62.00 17.79
C MET A 21 79.03 -60.66 17.10
N VAL A 22 80.24 -60.25 16.69
CA VAL A 22 80.46 -58.96 16.04
C VAL A 22 79.78 -58.94 14.67
N GLU A 23 79.87 -60.03 13.92
CA GLU A 23 79.24 -60.18 12.61
C GLU A 23 77.70 -60.17 12.73
N TRP A 24 77.13 -60.96 13.64
CA TRP A 24 75.68 -60.98 13.90
C TRP A 24 75.17 -59.65 14.48
N LEU A 25 75.94 -58.99 15.34
CA LEU A 25 75.63 -57.64 15.83
C LEU A 25 75.86 -56.56 14.78
N THR A 26 76.45 -56.86 13.62
CA THR A 26 76.51 -55.92 12.49
C THR A 26 75.49 -56.23 11.40
N GLU A 27 75.08 -57.49 11.26
CA GLU A 27 74.06 -57.92 10.30
C GLU A 27 72.62 -57.75 10.83
N ASP A 28 72.37 -58.08 12.10
CA ASP A 28 71.03 -58.00 12.72
C ASP A 28 70.81 -56.68 13.47
N SER A 29 71.89 -55.98 13.83
CA SER A 29 71.76 -54.63 14.32
C SER A 29 71.41 -53.69 13.19
N LEU A 30 70.19 -53.17 13.25
CA LEU A 30 69.78 -51.94 12.56
C LEU A 30 70.72 -50.74 12.85
N ALA A 31 71.76 -50.87 13.70
CA ALA A 31 72.79 -49.86 13.88
C ALA A 31 73.82 -49.91 12.75
N LYS A 32 73.46 -49.25 11.63
CA LYS A 32 74.46 -48.49 10.88
C LYS A 32 75.29 -47.66 11.88
N PRO A 33 76.59 -47.43 11.67
CA PRO A 33 77.43 -46.67 12.60
C PRO A 33 76.70 -45.38 13.05
N PRO A 34 76.75 -44.96 14.33
CA PRO A 34 75.95 -43.82 14.83
C PRO A 34 75.98 -42.58 13.92
N ALA A 35 77.14 -42.32 13.30
CA ALA A 35 77.33 -41.26 12.31
C ALA A 35 76.43 -41.38 11.05
N VAL A 36 76.15 -42.59 10.55
CA VAL A 36 75.30 -42.82 9.38
C VAL A 36 73.82 -42.58 9.69
N TYR A 37 73.36 -42.93 10.90
CA TYR A 37 72.00 -42.62 11.34
C TYR A 37 71.79 -41.09 11.51
N GLU A 38 72.79 -40.39 12.06
CA GLU A 38 72.77 -38.94 12.15
C GLU A 38 72.74 -38.26 10.76
N ILE A 39 73.45 -38.81 9.78
CA ILE A 39 73.44 -38.30 8.40
C ILE A 39 72.06 -38.49 7.76
N GLU A 40 71.46 -39.68 7.86
CA GLU A 40 70.12 -39.95 7.28
C GLU A 40 69.01 -39.11 7.93
N LEU A 41 69.08 -38.89 9.25
CA LEU A 41 68.14 -38.00 9.94
C LEU A 41 68.31 -36.54 9.51
N ARG A 42 69.55 -36.06 9.32
CA ARG A 42 69.82 -34.72 8.78
C ARG A 42 69.30 -34.58 7.36
N GLU A 43 69.48 -35.58 6.50
CA GLU A 43 68.93 -35.57 5.14
C GLU A 43 67.39 -35.55 5.12
N ARG A 44 66.74 -36.30 6.02
CA ARG A 44 65.28 -36.24 6.19
C ARG A 44 64.83 -34.88 6.72
N MET A 45 65.58 -34.30 7.66
CA MET A 45 65.31 -32.96 8.20
C MET A 45 65.41 -31.89 7.11
N VAL A 46 66.47 -31.92 6.30
CA VAL A 46 66.64 -31.01 5.15
C VAL A 46 65.48 -31.16 4.16
N ARG A 47 65.10 -32.39 3.78
CA ARG A 47 63.93 -32.60 2.90
C ARG A 47 62.64 -32.06 3.48
N VAL A 48 62.41 -32.23 4.79
CA VAL A 48 61.22 -31.67 5.46
C VAL A 48 61.26 -30.15 5.48
N GLU A 49 62.42 -29.54 5.75
CA GLU A 49 62.58 -28.08 5.71
C GLU A 49 62.35 -27.50 4.32
N GLU A 50 62.84 -28.18 3.28
CA GLU A 50 62.60 -27.84 1.88
C GLU A 50 61.11 -27.95 1.52
N GLU A 51 60.44 -29.02 1.95
CA GLU A 51 59.00 -29.21 1.73
C GLU A 51 58.17 -28.14 2.47
N LEU A 52 58.51 -27.81 3.73
CA LEU A 52 57.86 -26.75 4.49
C LEU A 52 58.07 -25.37 3.84
N LYS A 53 59.26 -25.12 3.29
CA LYS A 53 59.56 -23.90 2.54
C LYS A 53 58.75 -23.85 1.24
N HIS A 54 58.64 -24.97 0.53
CA HIS A 54 57.82 -25.08 -0.67
C HIS A 54 56.33 -24.84 -0.37
N GLN A 55 55.79 -25.47 0.67
CA GLN A 55 54.42 -25.27 1.13
C GLN A 55 54.15 -23.82 1.54
N ARG A 56 55.10 -23.17 2.24
CA ARG A 56 54.98 -21.75 2.60
C ARG A 56 54.89 -20.87 1.36
N GLU A 57 55.69 -21.15 0.34
CA GLU A 57 55.67 -20.40 -0.92
C GLU A 57 54.36 -20.63 -1.69
N LEU A 58 53.88 -21.87 -1.77
CA LEU A 58 52.57 -22.18 -2.36
C LEU A 58 51.43 -21.48 -1.62
N MET A 59 51.45 -21.47 -0.28
CA MET A 59 50.47 -20.74 0.53
C MET A 59 50.51 -19.24 0.23
N LYS A 60 51.71 -18.65 0.16
CA LYS A 60 51.88 -17.23 -0.19
C LYS A 60 51.29 -16.91 -1.56
N GLN A 61 51.58 -17.72 -2.57
CA GLN A 61 51.00 -17.57 -3.91
C GLN A 61 49.48 -17.72 -3.91
N GLY A 62 48.95 -18.67 -3.13
CA GLY A 62 47.52 -18.85 -2.91
C GLY A 62 46.86 -17.62 -2.29
N PHE A 63 47.47 -17.03 -1.26
CA PHE A 63 46.99 -15.81 -0.63
C PHE A 63 47.07 -14.60 -1.57
N ASP A 64 48.15 -14.46 -2.35
CA ASP A 64 48.29 -13.38 -3.32
C ASP A 64 47.23 -13.47 -4.43
N LEU A 65 46.95 -14.68 -4.91
CA LEU A 65 45.88 -14.91 -5.89
C LEU A 65 44.50 -14.64 -5.30
N MET A 66 44.27 -15.04 -4.05
CA MET A 66 43.02 -14.77 -3.33
C MET A 66 42.81 -13.27 -3.13
N GLY A 67 43.85 -12.53 -2.76
CA GLY A 67 43.82 -11.07 -2.64
C GLY A 67 43.39 -10.41 -3.95
N LYS A 68 44.04 -10.77 -5.06
CA LYS A 68 43.69 -10.25 -6.40
C LYS A 68 42.24 -10.57 -6.78
N ARG A 69 41.75 -11.78 -6.48
CA ARG A 69 40.37 -12.18 -6.75
C ARG A 69 39.38 -11.39 -5.90
N LEU A 70 39.71 -11.15 -4.63
CA LEU A 70 38.88 -10.38 -3.71
C LEU A 70 38.80 -8.91 -4.13
N ASP A 71 39.93 -8.32 -4.53
CA ASP A 71 39.97 -6.95 -5.06
C ASP A 71 39.13 -6.81 -6.33
N ALA A 72 39.27 -7.75 -7.28
CA ALA A 72 38.47 -7.76 -8.50
C ALA A 72 36.97 -7.90 -8.20
N MET A 73 36.60 -8.77 -7.25
CA MET A 73 35.22 -8.98 -6.84
C MET A 73 34.65 -7.73 -6.15
N ASN A 74 35.42 -7.07 -5.29
CA ASN A 74 35.02 -5.84 -4.61
C ASN A 74 34.80 -4.70 -5.61
N GLU A 75 35.69 -4.56 -6.58
CA GLU A 75 35.56 -3.57 -7.65
C GLU A 75 34.31 -3.81 -8.50
N GLU A 76 34.03 -5.06 -8.87
CA GLU A 76 32.81 -5.42 -9.60
C GLU A 76 31.55 -5.15 -8.77
N ASN A 77 31.56 -5.54 -7.49
CA ASN A 77 30.45 -5.29 -6.58
C ASN A 77 30.18 -3.80 -6.39
N ASN A 78 31.24 -2.98 -6.28
CA ASN A 78 31.11 -1.54 -6.14
C ASN A 78 30.47 -0.92 -7.40
N LYS A 79 30.90 -1.34 -8.60
CA LYS A 79 30.28 -0.92 -9.87
C LYS A 79 28.82 -1.32 -9.97
N ARG A 80 28.48 -2.55 -9.59
CA ARG A 80 27.09 -3.03 -9.57
C ARG A 80 26.23 -2.23 -8.59
N PHE A 81 26.77 -1.93 -7.41
CA PHE A 81 26.08 -1.13 -6.40
C PHE A 81 25.84 0.30 -6.88
N GLU A 82 26.85 0.93 -7.48
CA GLU A 82 26.73 2.29 -8.03
C GLU A 82 25.70 2.33 -9.17
N ALA A 83 25.73 1.37 -10.10
CA ALA A 83 24.75 1.27 -11.17
C ALA A 83 23.31 1.10 -10.64
N MET A 84 23.13 0.23 -9.63
CA MET A 84 21.84 0.02 -8.97
C MET A 84 21.37 1.29 -8.25
N SER A 85 22.27 1.99 -7.57
CA SER A 85 21.94 3.25 -6.89
C SER A 85 21.51 4.34 -7.87
N GLN A 86 22.21 4.48 -8.99
CA GLN A 86 21.84 5.42 -10.06
C GLN A 86 20.50 5.07 -10.70
N GLU A 87 20.24 3.78 -10.96
CA GLU A 87 18.95 3.33 -11.47
C GLU A 87 17.81 3.62 -10.48
N ASN A 88 18.01 3.32 -9.21
CA ASN A 88 17.03 3.62 -8.16
C ASN A 88 16.74 5.11 -8.08
N ASN A 89 17.77 5.97 -8.10
CA ASN A 89 17.58 7.42 -8.10
C ASN A 89 16.75 7.89 -9.30
N ARG A 90 17.05 7.39 -10.51
CA ARG A 90 16.25 7.72 -11.71
C ARG A 90 14.79 7.28 -11.58
N ARG A 91 14.54 6.09 -11.04
CA ARG A 91 13.18 5.59 -10.79
C ARG A 91 12.45 6.47 -9.77
N PHE A 92 13.11 6.89 -8.70
CA PHE A 92 12.53 7.81 -7.71
C PHE A 92 12.21 9.18 -8.31
N GLU A 93 13.10 9.74 -9.12
CA GLU A 93 12.85 11.01 -9.84
C GLU A 93 11.65 10.90 -10.80
N GLU A 94 11.50 9.77 -11.49
CA GLU A 94 10.33 9.52 -12.33
C GLU A 94 9.03 9.44 -11.52
N ILE A 95 9.05 8.71 -10.39
CA ILE A 95 7.90 8.62 -9.48
C ILE A 95 7.53 10.01 -8.96
N ASN A 96 8.50 10.81 -8.52
CA ASN A 96 8.26 12.18 -8.06
C ASN A 96 7.61 13.04 -9.14
N ARG A 97 8.11 12.99 -10.39
CA ARG A 97 7.50 13.72 -11.52
C ARG A 97 6.06 13.29 -11.78
N ARG A 98 5.76 11.99 -11.74
CA ARG A 98 4.40 11.46 -11.90
C ARG A 98 3.48 11.91 -10.77
N PHE A 99 3.98 11.91 -9.53
CA PHE A 99 3.24 12.36 -8.37
C PHE A 99 2.92 13.85 -8.44
N GLU A 100 3.89 14.70 -8.80
CA GLU A 100 3.66 16.14 -9.01
C GLU A 100 2.66 16.41 -10.15
N ALA A 101 2.73 15.67 -11.25
CA ALA A 101 1.77 15.78 -12.34
C ALA A 101 0.35 15.43 -11.88
N MET A 102 0.20 14.31 -11.16
CA MET A 102 -1.08 13.88 -10.61
C MET A 102 -1.64 14.88 -9.58
N SER A 103 -0.78 15.42 -8.70
CA SER A 103 -1.19 16.43 -7.72
C SER A 103 -1.68 17.71 -8.40
N ARG A 104 -0.98 18.19 -9.44
CA ARG A 104 -1.43 19.35 -10.23
C ARG A 104 -2.76 19.09 -10.93
N GLU A 105 -2.93 17.92 -11.53
CA GLU A 105 -4.19 17.54 -12.17
C GLU A 105 -5.35 17.48 -11.15
N ASN A 106 -5.11 16.86 -10.00
CA ASN A 106 -6.10 16.78 -8.93
C ASN A 106 -6.51 18.17 -8.43
N ASN A 107 -5.54 19.06 -8.16
CA ASN A 107 -5.85 20.43 -7.74
C ASN A 107 -6.70 21.15 -8.79
N ARG A 108 -6.36 21.04 -10.08
CA ARG A 108 -7.15 21.63 -11.16
C ARG A 108 -8.58 21.09 -11.21
N ARG A 109 -8.76 19.77 -11.05
CA ARG A 109 -10.10 19.15 -10.99
C ARG A 109 -10.90 19.64 -9.78
N PHE A 110 -10.27 19.81 -8.64
CA PHE A 110 -10.92 20.36 -7.44
C PHE A 110 -11.35 21.81 -7.65
N GLU A 111 -10.51 22.65 -8.27
CA GLU A 111 -10.87 24.02 -8.64
C GLU A 111 -12.07 24.06 -9.59
N GLU A 112 -12.11 23.19 -10.60
CA GLU A 112 -13.24 23.07 -11.52
C GLU A 112 -14.53 22.66 -10.80
N ILE A 113 -14.46 21.67 -9.90
CA ILE A 113 -15.60 21.22 -9.10
C ILE A 113 -16.11 22.36 -8.21
N ASN A 114 -15.21 23.11 -7.57
CA ASN A 114 -15.58 24.26 -6.74
C ASN A 114 -16.30 25.33 -7.57
N GLY A 115 -15.79 25.66 -8.75
CA GLY A 115 -16.45 26.62 -9.66
C GLY A 115 -17.85 26.16 -10.09
N ARG A 116 -18.03 24.87 -10.39
CA ARG A 116 -19.36 24.31 -10.68
C ARG A 116 -20.30 24.36 -9.48
N PHE A 117 -19.79 24.19 -8.27
CA PHE A 117 -20.59 24.29 -7.05
C PHE A 117 -21.05 25.74 -6.80
N GLU A 118 -20.17 26.72 -7.02
CA GLU A 118 -20.52 28.14 -6.97
C GLU A 118 -21.61 28.49 -7.99
N GLU A 119 -21.50 27.99 -9.23
CA GLU A 119 -22.53 28.19 -10.26
C GLU A 119 -23.89 27.60 -9.84
N VAL A 120 -23.89 26.39 -9.29
CA VAL A 120 -25.11 25.74 -8.79
C VAL A 120 -25.74 26.54 -7.65
N ASN A 121 -24.92 27.04 -6.71
CA ASN A 121 -25.40 27.88 -5.61
C ASN A 121 -26.05 29.16 -6.14
N GLY A 122 -25.42 29.85 -7.10
CA GLY A 122 -25.99 31.05 -7.72
C GLY A 122 -27.34 30.77 -8.41
N ARG A 123 -27.49 29.64 -9.10
CA ARG A 123 -28.78 29.23 -9.67
C ARG A 123 -29.83 28.95 -8.61
N PHE A 124 -29.44 28.37 -7.48
CA PHE A 124 -30.36 28.10 -6.38
C PHE A 124 -30.85 29.39 -5.72
N GLU A 125 -29.96 30.37 -5.53
CA GLU A 125 -30.34 31.71 -5.07
C GLU A 125 -31.32 32.40 -6.02
N GLU A 126 -31.08 32.31 -7.34
CA GLU A 126 -32.01 32.86 -8.34
C GLU A 126 -33.40 32.19 -8.27
N ILE A 127 -33.43 30.86 -8.15
CA ILE A 127 -34.69 30.10 -8.01
C ILE A 127 -35.43 30.53 -6.75
N ASN A 128 -34.74 30.68 -5.61
CA ASN A 128 -35.35 31.14 -4.37
C ASN A 128 -35.96 32.53 -4.54
N GLY A 129 -35.25 33.47 -5.16
CA GLY A 129 -35.78 34.81 -5.44
C GLY A 129 -37.03 34.79 -6.33
N ARG A 130 -37.07 33.94 -7.36
CA ARG A 130 -38.27 33.75 -8.20
C ARG A 130 -39.43 33.15 -7.40
N PHE A 131 -39.16 32.21 -6.50
CA PHE A 131 -40.19 31.60 -5.66
C PHE A 131 -40.79 32.62 -4.67
N GLU A 132 -39.96 33.48 -4.07
CA GLU A 132 -40.43 34.60 -3.25
C GLU A 132 -41.30 35.59 -4.04
N GLU A 133 -40.96 35.88 -5.29
CA GLU A 133 -41.79 36.71 -6.16
C GLU A 133 -43.15 36.06 -6.46
N ILE A 134 -43.16 34.76 -6.78
CA ILE A 134 -44.38 33.99 -7.00
C ILE A 134 -45.26 34.01 -5.75
N ASN A 135 -44.69 33.80 -4.57
CA ASN A 135 -45.42 33.86 -3.31
C ASN A 135 -46.08 35.23 -3.09
N ARG A 136 -45.34 36.32 -3.32
CA ARG A 136 -45.91 37.69 -3.23
C ARG A 136 -47.05 37.92 -4.21
N ARG A 137 -46.92 37.45 -5.46
CA ARG A 137 -48.00 37.55 -6.46
C ARG A 137 -49.23 36.73 -6.06
N PHE A 138 -49.01 35.54 -5.51
CA PHE A 138 -50.09 34.67 -5.02
C PHE A 138 -50.82 35.29 -3.84
N GLU A 139 -50.10 35.86 -2.86
CA GLU A 139 -50.69 36.60 -1.73
C GLU A 139 -51.52 37.79 -2.22
N ALA A 140 -50.98 38.60 -3.14
CA ALA A 140 -51.69 39.75 -3.70
C ALA A 140 -52.98 39.32 -4.42
N MET A 141 -52.92 38.27 -5.23
CA MET A 141 -54.08 37.72 -5.94
C MET A 141 -55.12 37.15 -4.98
N SER A 142 -54.68 36.46 -3.92
CA SER A 142 -55.57 35.95 -2.87
C SER A 142 -56.30 37.08 -2.16
N GLN A 143 -55.59 38.15 -1.79
CA GLN A 143 -56.20 39.34 -1.18
C GLN A 143 -57.19 40.04 -2.13
N GLU A 144 -56.85 40.18 -3.42
CA GLU A 144 -57.75 40.75 -4.41
C GLU A 144 -59.02 39.91 -4.57
N ASN A 145 -58.86 38.58 -4.68
CA ASN A 145 -59.99 37.65 -4.76
C ASN A 145 -60.87 37.75 -3.52
N ASN A 146 -60.31 37.81 -2.31
CA ASN A 146 -61.09 37.97 -1.08
C ASN A 146 -61.93 39.25 -1.10
N ARG A 147 -61.34 40.38 -1.52
CA ARG A 147 -62.06 41.65 -1.68
C ARG A 147 -63.17 41.58 -2.73
N ARG A 148 -62.94 40.90 -3.86
CA ARG A 148 -63.95 40.69 -4.89
C ARG A 148 -65.10 39.83 -4.37
N PHE A 149 -64.81 38.76 -3.63
CA PHE A 149 -65.83 37.93 -2.99
C PHE A 149 -66.67 38.74 -1.99
N GLU A 150 -66.03 39.51 -1.09
CA GLU A 150 -66.75 40.41 -0.15
C GLU A 150 -67.62 41.45 -0.88
N ALA A 151 -67.16 41.97 -2.02
CA ALA A 151 -67.95 42.89 -2.84
C ALA A 151 -69.16 42.20 -3.48
N VAL A 152 -68.99 40.99 -3.99
CA VAL A 152 -70.08 40.16 -4.55
C VAL A 152 -71.09 39.79 -3.46
N GLU A 153 -70.64 39.39 -2.28
CA GLU A 153 -71.48 39.05 -1.14
C GLU A 153 -72.36 40.23 -0.72
N ARG A 154 -71.78 41.43 -0.57
CA ARG A 154 -72.55 42.67 -0.32
C ARG A 154 -73.56 43.00 -1.42
N HIS A 155 -73.21 42.73 -2.69
CA HIS A 155 -74.12 42.95 -3.80
C HIS A 155 -75.32 41.99 -3.74
N PHE A 156 -75.07 40.71 -3.45
CA PHE A 156 -76.11 39.71 -3.23
C PHE A 156 -77.02 40.08 -2.05
N GLU A 157 -76.46 40.46 -0.90
CA GLU A 157 -77.24 40.92 0.24
C GLU A 157 -78.15 42.10 -0.11
N SER A 158 -77.64 43.09 -0.85
CA SER A 158 -78.44 44.22 -1.31
C SER A 158 -79.58 43.80 -2.24
N MET A 159 -79.34 42.86 -3.15
CA MET A 159 -80.38 42.31 -4.02
C MET A 159 -81.44 41.53 -3.23
N LEU A 160 -81.02 40.71 -2.26
CA LEU A 160 -81.94 39.97 -1.40
C LEU A 160 -82.83 40.94 -0.60
N GLN A 161 -82.26 41.98 0.02
CA GLN A 161 -83.02 43.00 0.73
C GLN A 161 -84.03 43.75 -0.16
N ARG A 162 -83.70 43.99 -1.43
CA ARG A 162 -84.63 44.59 -2.40
C ARG A 162 -85.74 43.62 -2.77
N THR A 163 -85.40 42.34 -2.94
CA THR A 163 -86.34 41.27 -3.29
C THR A 163 -87.32 41.01 -2.15
N ASP A 164 -86.86 40.95 -0.90
CA ASP A 164 -87.69 40.81 0.29
C ASP A 164 -88.68 41.97 0.42
N ARG A 165 -88.17 43.20 0.27
CA ARG A 165 -89.01 44.41 0.31
C ARG A 165 -90.05 44.38 -0.81
N PHE A 166 -89.64 44.04 -2.03
CA PHE A 166 -90.55 43.89 -3.16
C PHE A 166 -91.63 42.85 -2.87
N MET A 167 -91.27 41.69 -2.33
CA MET A 167 -92.19 40.62 -1.95
C MET A 167 -93.21 41.07 -0.89
N ILE A 168 -92.76 41.77 0.15
CA ILE A 168 -93.64 42.34 1.19
C ILE A 168 -94.65 43.32 0.58
N TRP A 169 -94.20 44.23 -0.29
CA TRP A 169 -95.09 45.19 -0.94
C TRP A 169 -96.05 44.54 -1.93
N SER A 170 -95.61 43.58 -2.75
CA SER A 170 -96.47 42.90 -3.73
C SER A 170 -97.55 42.05 -3.06
N LEU A 171 -97.22 41.40 -1.94
CA LEU A 171 -98.22 40.70 -1.13
C LEU A 171 -99.24 41.69 -0.55
N GLY A 172 -98.77 42.83 -0.02
CA GLY A 172 -99.62 43.90 0.48
C GLY A 172 -100.58 44.46 -0.58
N THR A 173 -100.10 44.74 -1.80
CA THR A 173 -100.96 45.23 -2.90
C THR A 173 -101.96 44.18 -3.35
N THR A 174 -101.59 42.91 -3.37
CA THR A 174 -102.48 41.81 -3.77
C THR A 174 -103.61 41.61 -2.76
N ILE A 175 -103.28 41.58 -1.47
CA ILE A 175 -104.27 41.50 -0.38
C ILE A 175 -105.16 42.75 -0.38
N GLY A 176 -104.60 43.93 -0.59
CA GLY A 176 -105.34 45.19 -0.69
C GLY A 176 -106.33 45.20 -1.86
N MET A 177 -105.88 44.83 -3.07
CA MET A 177 -106.74 44.69 -4.25
C MET A 177 -107.85 43.66 -4.00
N GLY A 178 -107.52 42.48 -3.48
CA GLY A 178 -108.51 41.45 -3.16
C GLY A 178 -109.56 41.95 -2.17
N SER A 179 -109.13 42.64 -1.12
CA SER A 179 -110.03 43.23 -0.10
C SER A 179 -110.94 44.30 -0.71
N LEU A 180 -110.42 45.11 -1.63
CA LEU A 180 -111.16 46.17 -2.31
C LEU A 180 -112.21 45.62 -3.27
N VAL A 181 -111.87 44.56 -4.03
CA VAL A 181 -112.81 43.81 -4.87
C VAL A 181 -113.93 43.20 -4.02
N ILE A 182 -113.60 42.58 -2.88
CA ILE A 182 -114.59 42.03 -1.94
C ILE A 182 -115.51 43.13 -1.38
N ALA A 183 -114.94 44.30 -1.03
CA ALA A 183 -115.73 45.42 -0.52
C ALA A 183 -116.70 45.98 -1.56
N ILE A 184 -116.25 46.15 -2.82
CA ILE A 184 -117.12 46.59 -3.93
C ILE A 184 -118.25 45.59 -4.17
N LEU A 185 -117.94 44.29 -4.17
CA LEU A 185 -118.95 43.24 -4.32
C LEU A 185 -119.97 43.26 -3.19
N LYS A 186 -119.53 43.45 -1.94
CA LYS A 186 -120.42 43.53 -0.77
C LYS A 186 -121.28 44.80 -0.74
N PHE A 187 -120.81 45.91 -1.31
CA PHE A 187 -121.58 47.15 -1.42
C PHE A 187 -122.58 47.13 -2.59
N SER A 188 -122.38 46.24 -3.55
CA SER A 188 -123.23 46.05 -4.74
C SER A 188 -124.31 44.97 -4.56
N LEU A 189 -124.38 44.36 -3.37
CA LEU A 189 -125.36 43.33 -2.98
C LEU A 189 -126.22 43.84 -1.83
#